data_AF-A0A528AXP3-F1
#
_entry.id   AF-A0A528AXP3-F1
#
_cell.length_a   1.000
_cell.length_b   1.000
_cell.length_c   1.000
_cell.angle_alpha   90.00
_cell.angle_beta   90.00
_cell.angle_gamma   90.00
#
_symmetry.space_group_name_H-M   'P 1'
#
loop_
_entity.id
_entity.type
_entity.pdbx_description
1 polymer ?
#
loop_
_entity_poly.entity_id
_entity_poly.type
_entity_poly.pdbx_seq_one_letter_code
_entity_poly.pdbx_strand_id
1 'polypeptide(L)'
;MSPRRTDAGGRIDRLRTIRFTFDGAPYTGHAGDTLASALLANGVTLFGRSFKYHRPRGVLTSGVEEPNALVTVLRGEVREPN
;
A
#
# COMPACT_ATOMS: atom_id res chain seq x y z
N MET A 1 -12.97 -10.78 4.29
CA MET A 1 -11.97 -10.04 5.08
C MET A 1 -12.37 -8.58 5.11
N SER A 2 -12.41 -7.96 6.30
CA SER A 2 -12.46 -6.49 6.37
C SER A 2 -11.07 -5.96 5.96
N PRO A 3 -10.96 -4.92 5.11
CA PRO A 3 -9.67 -4.34 4.74
C PRO A 3 -8.97 -3.63 5.90
N ARG A 4 -9.60 -3.59 7.08
CA ARG A 4 -9.12 -2.87 8.26
C ARG A 4 -8.15 -3.72 9.07
N ARG A 5 -7.16 -3.03 9.63
CA ARG A 5 -6.23 -3.57 10.60
C ARG A 5 -6.99 -4.06 11.85
N THR A 6 -6.50 -5.13 12.45
CA THR A 6 -6.99 -5.63 13.76
C THR A 6 -6.60 -4.69 14.90
N ASP A 7 -7.37 -4.67 15.97
CA ASP A 7 -7.08 -3.80 17.13
C ASP A 7 -5.81 -4.18 17.87
N ALA A 8 -5.35 -5.42 17.78
CA ALA A 8 -4.09 -5.90 18.35
C ALA A 8 -3.36 -6.85 17.39
N GLY A 9 -2.07 -7.10 17.66
CA GLY A 9 -1.20 -7.94 16.83
C GLY A 9 -0.68 -7.24 15.57
N GLY A 10 -0.18 -8.05 14.63
CA GLY A 10 0.58 -7.60 13.46
C GLY A 10 2.06 -7.37 13.78
N ARG A 11 2.91 -7.36 12.75
CA ARG A 11 4.35 -7.08 12.87
C ARG A 11 4.64 -5.60 12.60
N ILE A 12 3.98 -4.72 13.34
CA ILE A 12 4.09 -3.27 13.19
C ILE A 12 4.34 -2.60 14.54
N ASP A 13 5.05 -1.48 14.53
CA ASP A 13 5.23 -0.60 15.68
C ASP A 13 4.22 0.55 15.62
N ARG A 14 3.16 0.43 16.42
CA ARG A 14 2.06 1.41 16.46
C ARG A 14 2.44 2.73 17.12
N LEU A 15 3.55 2.79 17.84
CA LEU A 15 4.03 4.03 18.47
C LEU A 15 4.74 4.95 17.47
N ARG A 16 5.15 4.41 16.33
CA ARG A 16 5.87 5.16 15.30
C ARG A 16 5.00 5.36 14.05
N THR A 17 4.46 6.55 13.89
CA THR A 17 3.75 6.95 12.67
C THR A 17 4.73 7.36 11.57
N ILE A 18 4.56 6.78 10.38
CA ILE A 18 5.28 7.13 9.16
C ILE A 18 4.30 7.81 8.22
N ARG A 19 4.68 8.96 7.67
CA ARG A 19 3.90 9.69 6.67
C ARG A 19 4.43 9.38 5.28
N PHE A 20 3.54 9.19 4.31
CA PHE A 20 3.89 8.99 2.91
C PHE A 20 2.79 9.55 2.02
N THR A 21 3.07 9.66 0.72
CA THR A 21 2.09 10.05 -0.29
C THR A 21 1.88 8.90 -1.27
N PHE A 22 0.64 8.73 -1.73
CA PHE A 22 0.26 7.77 -2.76
C PHE A 22 -0.74 8.45 -3.69
N ASP A 23 -0.48 8.42 -5.00
CA ASP A 23 -1.28 9.13 -6.01
C ASP A 23 -1.59 10.60 -5.67
N GLY A 24 -0.63 11.29 -5.06
CA GLY A 24 -0.75 12.69 -4.65
C GLY A 24 -1.52 12.93 -3.35
N ALA A 25 -2.14 11.89 -2.77
CA ALA A 25 -2.84 11.98 -1.49
C ALA A 25 -1.92 11.58 -0.31
N PRO A 26 -1.97 12.31 0.82
CA PRO A 26 -1.19 11.96 2.01
C PRO A 26 -1.85 10.81 2.78
N TYR A 27 -1.04 9.87 3.25
CA TYR A 27 -1.44 8.74 4.08
C TYR A 27 -0.49 8.54 5.24
N THR A 28 -0.90 7.69 6.18
CA THR A 28 -0.07 7.29 7.32
C THR A 28 0.01 5.78 7.44
N GLY A 29 1.17 5.31 7.88
CA GLY A 29 1.41 3.93 8.25
C GLY A 29 2.22 3.85 9.52
N HIS A 30 2.63 2.64 9.87
CA HIS A 30 3.50 2.37 11.00
C HIS A 30 4.79 1.70 10.55
N ALA A 31 5.84 1.80 11.36
CA ALA A 31 7.05 1.05 11.06
C ALA A 31 6.76 -0.45 11.05
N GLY A 32 7.21 -1.15 10.00
CA GLY A 32 6.89 -2.56 9.73
C GLY A 32 5.73 -2.77 8.75
N ASP A 33 4.97 -1.72 8.40
CA ASP A 33 4.04 -1.81 7.28
C ASP A 33 4.76 -1.97 5.93
N THR A 34 4.11 -2.69 5.02
CA THR A 34 4.33 -2.52 3.58
C THR A 34 3.41 -1.41 3.05
N LEU A 35 3.67 -0.90 1.85
CA LEU A 35 2.74 0.06 1.22
C LEU A 35 1.33 -0.52 1.12
N ALA A 36 1.21 -1.80 0.75
CA ALA A 36 -0.07 -2.50 0.64
C ALA A 36 -0.81 -2.57 1.98
N SER A 37 -0.13 -2.96 3.07
CA SER A 37 -0.78 -3.07 4.38
C SER A 37 -1.20 -1.70 4.93
N ALA A 38 -0.39 -0.66 4.71
CA ALA A 38 -0.72 0.70 5.12
C ALA A 38 -1.93 1.24 4.34
N LEU A 39 -1.96 1.08 3.01
CA LEU A 39 -3.07 1.55 2.19
C LEU A 39 -4.40 0.85 2.53
N LEU A 40 -4.37 -0.47 2.71
CA LEU A 40 -5.55 -1.22 3.17
C LEU A 40 -6.05 -0.72 4.53
N ALA A 41 -5.14 -0.47 5.49
CA ALA A 41 -5.50 0.09 6.79
C ALA A 41 -6.13 1.49 6.70
N ASN A 42 -5.80 2.27 5.66
CA ASN A 42 -6.43 3.56 5.34
C ASN A 42 -7.71 3.41 4.48
N GLY A 43 -8.19 2.19 4.24
CA GLY A 43 -9.40 1.91 3.47
C GLY A 43 -9.22 1.94 1.95
N VAL A 44 -7.99 2.04 1.46
CA VAL A 44 -7.70 2.04 0.02
C VAL A 44 -7.68 0.59 -0.48
N THR A 45 -8.59 0.28 -1.40
CA THR A 45 -8.70 -1.05 -2.03
C THR A 45 -8.39 -1.03 -3.53
N LEU A 46 -8.33 0.15 -4.13
CA LEU A 46 -7.97 0.36 -5.53
C LEU A 46 -6.52 0.84 -5.61
N PHE A 47 -5.66 0.05 -6.23
CA PHE A 47 -4.22 0.33 -6.37
C PHE A 47 -3.85 0.72 -7.80
N GLY A 48 -4.70 0.38 -8.77
CA GLY A 48 -4.49 0.71 -10.15
C GLY A 48 -5.57 0.13 -11.05
N ARG A 49 -5.30 0.16 -12.35
CA ARG A 49 -6.17 -0.43 -13.36
C ARG A 49 -5.37 -1.39 -14.22
N SER A 50 -6.01 -2.49 -14.64
CA SER A 50 -5.35 -3.46 -15.50
C SER A 50 -4.94 -2.83 -16.83
N PHE A 51 -3.75 -3.17 -17.31
CA PHE A 51 -3.17 -2.59 -18.53
C PHE A 51 -4.10 -2.73 -19.75
N LYS A 52 -4.59 -3.94 -20.04
CA LYS A 52 -5.37 -4.21 -21.26
C LYS A 52 -6.81 -3.71 -21.22
N TYR A 53 -7.45 -3.78 -20.06
CA TYR A 53 -8.91 -3.62 -19.95
C TYR A 53 -9.34 -2.47 -19.05
N HIS A 54 -8.39 -1.71 -18.49
CA HIS A 54 -8.62 -0.62 -17.54
C HIS A 54 -9.55 -0.98 -16.38
N ARG A 55 -9.62 -2.26 -16.00
CA ARG A 55 -10.48 -2.73 -14.92
C ARG A 55 -9.86 -2.33 -13.58
N PRO A 56 -10.67 -1.86 -12.61
CA PRO A 56 -10.20 -1.62 -11.25
C PRO A 56 -9.45 -2.85 -10.69
N ARG A 57 -8.26 -2.64 -10.12
CA ARG A 57 -7.45 -3.67 -9.48
C ARG A 57 -7.02 -3.24 -8.07
N GLY A 58 -7.16 -4.16 -7.13
CA GLY A 58 -6.60 -4.06 -5.78
C GLY A 58 -5.50 -5.07 -5.57
N VAL A 59 -4.92 -5.03 -4.36
CA VAL A 59 -4.01 -6.06 -3.86
C VAL A 59 -4.72 -7.41 -3.83
N LEU A 60 -4.05 -8.46 -4.30
CA LEU A 60 -4.57 -9.82 -4.36
C LEU A 60 -3.85 -10.77 -3.37
N THR A 61 -2.56 -10.57 -3.17
CA THR A 61 -1.67 -11.41 -2.36
C THR A 61 -0.86 -10.53 -1.40
N SER A 62 0.02 -11.14 -0.58
CA SER A 62 0.77 -10.46 0.47
C SER A 62 2.29 -10.63 0.34
N GLY A 63 2.77 -10.99 -0.85
CA GLY A 63 4.16 -11.33 -1.11
C GLY A 63 4.64 -10.98 -2.51
N VAL A 64 5.73 -11.63 -2.90
CA VAL A 64 6.39 -11.42 -4.21
C VAL A 64 5.53 -11.89 -5.38
N GLU A 65 4.51 -12.71 -5.11
CA GLU A 65 3.55 -13.22 -6.07
C GLU A 65 2.42 -12.23 -6.43
N GLU A 66 2.45 -11.00 -5.91
CA GLU A 66 1.43 -9.96 -6.16
C GLU A 66 1.43 -9.48 -7.62
N PRO A 67 0.33 -9.68 -8.38
CA PRO A 67 0.33 -9.40 -9.82
C PRO A 67 -0.22 -8.00 -10.18
N ASN A 68 -0.87 -7.29 -9.26
CA ASN A 68 -1.61 -6.06 -9.57
C ASN A 68 -0.95 -4.80 -9.00
N ALA A 69 -0.55 -4.84 -7.72
CA ALA A 69 -0.19 -3.66 -6.94
C ALA A 69 1.29 -3.25 -7.09
N LEU A 70 1.75 -3.10 -8.33
CA LEU A 70 3.10 -2.59 -8.63
C LEU A 70 3.13 -1.06 -8.56
N VAL A 71 4.16 -0.48 -7.95
CA VAL A 71 4.27 0.98 -7.72
C VAL A 71 5.66 1.54 -8.01
N THR A 72 5.72 2.77 -8.51
CA THR A 72 6.98 3.53 -8.58
C THR A 72 7.28 4.08 -7.19
N VAL A 73 8.50 3.90 -6.70
CA VAL A 73 8.93 4.48 -5.41
C VAL A 73 9.67 5.79 -5.66
N LEU A 74 9.24 6.83 -4.96
CA LEU A 74 9.86 8.16 -5.00
C LEU A 74 10.55 8.44 -3.67
N ARG A 75 11.82 8.86 -3.70
CA ARG A 75 12.60 9.27 -2.52
C ARG A 75 13.43 10.51 -2.86
N GLY A 76 12.93 11.68 -2.50
CA GLY A 76 13.57 12.94 -2.91
C GLY A 76 13.61 13.02 -4.44
N GLU A 77 14.81 13.16 -5.00
CA GLU A 77 15.02 13.16 -6.45
C GLU A 77 15.12 11.74 -7.06
N VAL A 78 15.20 10.70 -6.22
CA VAL A 78 15.31 9.31 -6.68
C VAL A 78 13.94 8.78 -7.07
N ARG A 79 13.87 8.15 -8.24
CA ARG A 79 12.69 7.47 -8.77
C ARG A 79 13.05 6.05 -9.18
N GLU A 80 12.57 5.10 -8.40
CA GLU A 80 12.71 3.67 -8.66
C GLU A 80 11.43 3.18 -9.35
N PRO A 81 11.48 2.83 -10.65
CA PRO A 81 10.32 2.34 -11.37
C PRO A 81 9.95 0.92 -10.93
N ASN A 82 8.65 0.66 -11.01
CA ASN A 82 8.03 -0.66 -11.05
C ASN A 82 8.18 -1.32 -12.43
#